data_AF-A0A7S4M4D6-F1
#
_entry.id   AF-A0A7S4M4D6-F1
#
_cell.length_a   1.000
_cell.length_b   1.000
_cell.length_c   1.000
_cell.angle_alpha   90.00
_cell.angle_beta   90.00
_cell.angle_gamma   90.00
#
_symmetry.space_group_name_H-M   'P 1'
#
loop_
_entity.id
_entity.type
_entity.pdbx_description
1 polymer ?
#
loop_
_entity_poly.entity_id
_entity_poly.type
_entity_poly.pdbx_seq_one_letter_code
_entity_poly.pdbx_strand_id
1 'polypeptide(L)'
;MIKRSLLKKAEIAEKIFASIPQDRIKPTCKTWTLLIQANVNDRNITRALQLTDLMKENNIPPNAYTYNCLLLGYIKQRKFHMIQVIKEKMKEEKIPFGVISYSILIKGYMDCRMIAKAEETLQELHQNGMQANRVTYTSMISGYIKGGRLDKALKLFDQMGELKDTFVYNALIDGLMKKKEFDKASQLIDQMKLRGLSPDIDTMTSVISGYVKHGRVKDAAELLEKTKSTMKPATWMYTSIIGGFANQGHFEKAKEYVNELIEVCGASVAAPGFNAILAACIRNNRFHLATDLLEDMELQNVPHDEITYNTLIFGFVKTKQPELALECLESLRASPFRISLQAFTPIMDYYLKQNRLSAAMKLLQEVIGEGLVPDQYIFVRLTQACWREGNVNILDQLLYNMEKFSVPYNHSICEAIMRTCARGKVDSNTVLSYFRSFPSNLKFTSDFVLFVTEILTKHSDTASLTNFVRLLKDSPQCPKDVRVAVEEHTKAQCGDKES
;
A
#
# COMPACT_ATOMS: atom_id res chain seq x y z
N MET A 1 -13.21 17.83 22.46
CA MET A 1 -13.36 16.59 21.68
C MET A 1 -13.76 15.45 22.62
N ILE A 2 -15.06 15.23 22.79
CA ILE A 2 -15.58 14.08 23.54
C ILE A 2 -15.30 12.84 22.69
N LYS A 3 -14.45 11.93 23.19
CA LYS A 3 -14.40 10.54 22.70
C LYS A 3 -15.81 9.99 22.82
N ARG A 4 -16.58 9.98 21.71
CA ARG A 4 -17.73 9.08 21.58
C ARG A 4 -17.15 7.68 21.78
N SER A 5 -17.32 7.13 22.98
CA SER A 5 -17.01 5.74 23.24
C SER A 5 -17.85 4.95 22.24
N LEU A 6 -17.16 4.20 21.38
CA LEU A 6 -17.77 3.16 20.57
C LEU A 6 -18.26 2.09 21.54
N LEU A 7 -19.43 2.29 22.16
CA LEU A 7 -20.14 1.22 22.85
C LEU A 7 -20.36 0.12 21.82
N LYS A 8 -19.75 -1.03 22.09
CA LYS A 8 -19.87 -2.23 21.28
C LYS A 8 -21.35 -2.60 21.21
N LYS A 9 -21.85 -2.88 19.99
CA LYS A 9 -23.27 -3.18 19.76
C LYS A 9 -23.73 -4.39 20.58
N ALA A 10 -22.83 -5.31 20.89
CA ALA A 10 -23.03 -6.46 21.76
C ALA A 10 -23.32 -6.07 23.21
N GLU A 11 -22.59 -5.10 23.78
CA GLU A 11 -22.80 -4.64 25.16
C GLU A 11 -24.16 -3.96 25.31
N ILE A 12 -24.58 -3.18 24.31
CA ILE A 12 -25.91 -2.57 24.26
C ILE A 12 -26.97 -3.67 24.14
N ALA A 13 -26.78 -4.64 23.26
CA ALA A 13 -27.72 -5.74 23.08
C ALA A 13 -27.87 -6.59 24.35
N GLU A 14 -26.79 -6.89 25.07
CA GLU A 14 -26.84 -7.63 26.35
C GLU A 14 -27.52 -6.82 27.45
N LYS A 15 -27.28 -5.51 27.54
CA LYS A 15 -27.98 -4.64 28.48
C LYS A 15 -29.49 -4.57 28.20
N ILE A 16 -29.86 -4.43 26.93
CA ILE A 16 -31.27 -4.45 26.52
C ILE A 16 -31.89 -5.81 26.88
N PHE A 17 -31.21 -6.91 26.58
CA PHE A 17 -31.69 -8.25 26.90
C PHE A 17 -31.91 -8.45 28.41
N ALA A 18 -30.97 -7.98 29.24
CA ALA A 18 -31.07 -8.03 30.70
C ALA A 18 -32.20 -7.14 31.26
N SER A 19 -32.54 -6.05 30.57
CA SER A 19 -33.63 -5.13 30.98
C SER A 19 -35.03 -5.64 30.65
N ILE A 20 -35.17 -6.69 29.81
CA ILE A 20 -36.47 -7.26 29.47
C ILE A 20 -36.97 -8.11 30.66
N PRO A 21 -38.17 -7.83 31.21
CA PRO A 21 -38.75 -8.63 32.28
C PRO A 21 -39.14 -10.02 31.75
N GLN A 22 -38.23 -10.97 31.96
CA GLN A 22 -38.29 -12.35 31.45
C GLN A 22 -39.53 -13.11 31.95
N ASP A 23 -40.06 -12.72 33.11
CA ASP A 23 -41.27 -13.27 33.71
C ASP A 23 -42.54 -12.91 32.92
N ARG A 24 -42.49 -11.86 32.11
CA ARG A 24 -43.62 -11.37 31.28
C ARG A 24 -43.41 -11.56 29.79
N ILE A 25 -42.16 -11.48 29.31
CA ILE A 25 -41.80 -11.61 27.89
C ILE A 25 -40.72 -12.68 27.76
N LYS A 26 -41.13 -13.90 27.36
CA LYS A 26 -40.20 -15.00 27.13
C LYS A 26 -39.39 -14.77 25.84
N PRO A 27 -38.04 -14.83 25.87
CA PRO A 27 -37.21 -14.68 24.70
C PRO A 27 -37.52 -15.76 23.67
N THR A 28 -37.44 -15.40 22.40
CA THR A 28 -37.58 -16.35 21.30
C THR A 28 -36.20 -16.77 20.79
N CYS A 29 -36.15 -17.84 20.00
CA CYS A 29 -34.95 -18.24 19.26
C CYS A 29 -34.36 -17.09 18.42
N LYS A 30 -35.22 -16.21 17.86
CA LYS A 30 -34.79 -15.01 17.13
C LYS A 30 -34.10 -13.99 18.05
N THR A 31 -34.64 -13.76 19.24
CA THR A 31 -34.06 -12.83 20.23
C THR A 31 -32.65 -13.28 20.64
N TRP A 32 -32.50 -14.56 21.00
CA TRP A 32 -31.19 -15.15 21.34
C TRP A 32 -30.22 -15.12 20.16
N THR A 33 -30.68 -15.46 18.96
CA THR A 33 -29.79 -15.48 17.79
C THR A 33 -29.31 -14.08 17.40
N LEU A 34 -30.12 -13.04 17.57
CA LEU A 34 -29.68 -11.65 17.37
C LEU A 34 -28.62 -11.23 18.40
N LEU A 35 -28.76 -11.66 19.65
CA LEU A 35 -27.78 -11.41 20.71
C LEU A 35 -26.43 -12.10 20.42
N ILE A 36 -26.49 -13.35 19.95
CA ILE A 36 -25.32 -14.12 19.49
C ILE A 36 -24.68 -13.43 18.28
N GLN A 37 -25.47 -13.00 17.30
CA GLN A 37 -24.98 -12.31 16.10
C GLN A 37 -24.31 -10.97 16.43
N ALA A 38 -24.81 -10.22 17.42
CA ALA A 38 -24.18 -8.98 17.89
C ALA A 38 -22.80 -9.25 18.49
N ASN A 39 -22.68 -10.26 19.35
CA ASN A 39 -21.39 -10.68 19.94
C ASN A 39 -20.40 -11.19 18.88
N VAL A 40 -20.88 -11.95 17.89
CA VAL A 40 -20.06 -12.38 16.74
C VAL A 40 -19.51 -11.18 15.95
N ASN A 41 -20.34 -10.16 15.71
CA ASN A 41 -19.93 -8.97 14.96
C ASN A 41 -18.87 -8.14 15.70
N ASP A 42 -18.95 -8.09 17.04
CA ASP A 42 -17.95 -7.43 17.90
C ASP A 42 -16.73 -8.32 18.20
N ARG A 43 -16.59 -9.43 17.47
CA ARG A 43 -15.50 -10.41 17.55
C ARG A 43 -15.41 -11.15 18.89
N ASN A 44 -16.48 -11.19 19.67
CA ASN A 44 -16.55 -11.92 20.94
C ASN A 44 -17.20 -13.31 20.79
N ILE A 45 -16.52 -14.24 20.11
CA ILE A 45 -17.07 -15.57 19.82
C ILE A 45 -17.20 -16.43 21.08
N THR A 46 -16.31 -16.28 22.06
CA THR A 46 -16.40 -17.03 23.33
C THR A 46 -17.71 -16.72 24.04
N ARG A 47 -18.08 -15.42 24.11
CA ARG A 47 -19.37 -15.01 24.66
C ARG A 47 -20.54 -15.50 23.81
N ALA A 48 -20.42 -15.46 22.49
CA ALA A 48 -21.45 -15.98 21.58
C ALA A 48 -21.72 -17.49 21.79
N LEU A 49 -20.69 -18.30 22.08
CA LEU A 49 -20.86 -19.70 22.46
C LEU A 49 -21.57 -19.86 23.80
N GLN A 50 -21.13 -19.14 24.83
CA GLN A 50 -21.79 -19.15 26.15
C GLN A 50 -23.28 -18.79 26.04
N LEU A 51 -23.62 -17.80 25.20
CA LEU A 51 -25.00 -17.41 24.94
C LEU A 51 -25.79 -18.51 24.21
N THR A 52 -25.13 -19.34 23.41
CA THR A 52 -25.76 -20.50 22.75
C THR A 52 -26.04 -21.61 23.78
N ASP A 53 -25.15 -21.80 24.75
CA ASP A 53 -25.35 -22.77 25.83
C ASP A 53 -26.46 -22.30 26.79
N LEU A 54 -26.45 -21.02 27.18
CA LEU A 54 -27.53 -20.39 27.95
C LEU A 54 -28.89 -20.47 27.24
N MET A 55 -28.91 -20.29 25.92
CA MET A 55 -30.12 -20.43 25.11
C MET A 55 -30.72 -21.85 25.26
N LYS A 56 -29.88 -22.88 25.31
CA LYS A 56 -30.30 -24.28 25.52
C LYS A 56 -30.77 -24.53 26.96
N GLU A 57 -30.09 -24.00 27.97
CA GLU A 57 -30.49 -24.09 29.38
C GLU A 57 -31.89 -23.48 29.62
N ASN A 58 -32.24 -22.46 28.84
CA ASN A 58 -33.58 -21.85 28.84
C ASN A 58 -34.62 -22.65 28.02
N ASN A 59 -34.32 -23.89 27.63
CA ASN A 59 -35.17 -24.77 26.81
C ASN A 59 -35.52 -24.19 25.43
N ILE A 60 -34.66 -23.35 24.84
CA ILE A 60 -34.84 -22.81 23.49
C ILE A 60 -33.79 -23.46 22.58
N PRO A 61 -34.16 -24.36 21.65
CA PRO A 61 -33.19 -25.03 20.80
C PRO A 61 -32.59 -24.06 19.77
N PRO A 62 -31.25 -24.07 19.57
CA PRO A 62 -30.62 -23.38 18.45
C PRO A 62 -31.15 -23.90 17.11
N ASN A 63 -31.10 -23.05 16.09
CA ASN A 63 -31.45 -23.46 14.73
C ASN A 63 -30.25 -23.29 13.79
N ALA A 64 -30.42 -23.65 12.52
CA ALA A 64 -29.38 -23.50 11.51
C ALA A 64 -28.88 -22.06 11.37
N TYR A 65 -29.74 -21.05 11.59
CA TYR A 65 -29.33 -19.64 11.56
C TYR A 65 -28.38 -19.30 12.72
N THR A 66 -28.65 -19.78 13.93
CA THR A 66 -27.77 -19.61 15.10
C THR A 66 -26.36 -20.13 14.83
N TYR A 67 -26.25 -21.36 14.29
CA TYR A 67 -24.95 -21.94 13.95
C TYR A 67 -24.28 -21.26 12.75
N ASN A 68 -25.04 -20.80 11.76
CA ASN A 68 -24.52 -20.02 10.64
C ASN A 68 -23.88 -18.70 11.09
N CYS A 69 -24.44 -18.03 12.11
CA CYS A 69 -23.82 -16.87 12.74
C CYS A 69 -22.44 -17.21 13.33
N LEU A 70 -22.34 -18.34 14.05
CA LEU A 70 -21.07 -18.80 14.65
C LEU A 70 -20.04 -19.15 13.58
N LEU A 71 -20.43 -19.87 12.52
CA LEU A 71 -19.56 -20.19 11.37
C LEU A 71 -18.99 -18.93 10.73
N LEU A 72 -19.84 -17.93 10.46
CA LEU A 72 -19.41 -16.64 9.92
C LEU A 72 -18.41 -15.94 10.84
N GLY A 73 -18.62 -16.01 12.16
CA GLY A 73 -17.70 -15.51 13.16
C GLY A 73 -16.32 -16.17 13.07
N TYR A 74 -16.28 -17.50 13.09
CA TYR A 74 -15.02 -18.25 13.05
C TYR A 74 -14.23 -18.00 11.77
N ILE A 75 -14.92 -17.90 10.62
CA ILE A 75 -14.31 -17.53 9.34
C ILE A 75 -13.67 -16.15 9.40
N LYS A 76 -14.41 -15.14 9.89
CA LYS A 76 -13.90 -13.76 10.02
C LYS A 76 -12.67 -13.68 10.95
N GLN A 77 -12.59 -14.55 11.95
CA GLN A 77 -11.43 -14.68 12.84
C GLN A 77 -10.35 -15.65 12.34
N ARG A 78 -10.51 -16.24 11.15
CA ARG A 78 -9.61 -17.25 10.56
C ARG A 78 -9.37 -18.48 11.44
N LYS A 79 -10.33 -18.81 12.32
CA LYS A 79 -10.30 -19.98 13.21
C LYS A 79 -10.94 -21.20 12.53
N PHE A 80 -10.34 -21.64 11.43
CA PHE A 80 -10.95 -22.67 10.55
C PHE A 80 -11.07 -24.06 11.19
N HIS A 81 -10.27 -24.38 12.21
CA HIS A 81 -10.37 -25.66 12.93
C HIS A 81 -11.71 -25.81 13.68
N MET A 82 -12.30 -24.69 14.13
CA MET A 82 -13.59 -24.70 14.83
C MET A 82 -14.79 -25.00 13.92
N ILE A 83 -14.61 -24.96 12.60
CA ILE A 83 -15.68 -25.25 11.64
C ILE A 83 -16.13 -26.71 11.75
N GLN A 84 -15.20 -27.65 11.95
CA GLN A 84 -15.54 -29.07 12.13
C GLN A 84 -16.29 -29.30 13.44
N VAL A 85 -15.88 -28.64 14.53
CA VAL A 85 -16.58 -28.68 15.82
C VAL A 85 -18.03 -28.22 15.69
N ILE A 86 -18.29 -27.17 14.91
CA ILE A 86 -19.67 -26.71 14.68
C ILE A 86 -20.45 -27.70 13.80
N LYS A 87 -19.83 -28.32 12.79
CA LYS A 87 -20.48 -29.37 11.98
C LYS A 87 -20.88 -30.57 12.83
N GLU A 88 -20.01 -31.02 13.74
CA GLU A 88 -20.28 -32.11 14.69
C GLU A 88 -21.42 -31.76 15.64
N LYS A 89 -21.40 -30.57 16.25
CA LYS A 89 -22.49 -30.09 17.12
C LYS A 89 -23.84 -30.04 16.40
N MET A 90 -23.88 -29.53 15.16
CA MET A 90 -25.11 -29.52 14.37
C MET A 90 -25.63 -30.94 14.10
N LYS A 91 -24.73 -31.90 13.86
CA LYS A 91 -25.09 -33.31 13.65
C LYS A 91 -25.64 -33.97 14.92
N GLU A 92 -24.99 -33.77 16.07
CA GLU A 92 -25.43 -34.26 17.38
C GLU A 92 -26.82 -33.73 17.74
N GLU A 93 -27.05 -32.45 17.47
CA GLU A 93 -28.32 -31.77 17.73
C GLU A 93 -29.37 -31.99 16.64
N LYS A 94 -29.08 -32.84 15.65
CA LYS A 94 -29.96 -33.16 14.50
C LYS A 94 -30.41 -31.92 13.72
N ILE A 95 -29.60 -30.87 13.69
CA ILE A 95 -29.82 -29.65 12.92
C ILE A 95 -29.16 -29.83 11.55
N PRO A 96 -29.93 -29.75 10.44
CA PRO A 96 -29.38 -30.01 9.11
C PRO A 96 -28.36 -28.95 8.71
N PHE A 97 -27.21 -29.41 8.22
CA PHE A 97 -26.20 -28.54 7.61
C PHE A 97 -26.63 -28.23 6.16
N GLY A 98 -27.34 -27.11 5.98
CA GLY A 98 -27.99 -26.79 4.72
C GLY A 98 -27.14 -25.98 3.74
N VAL A 99 -27.73 -25.66 2.57
CA VAL A 99 -27.09 -24.89 1.49
C VAL A 99 -26.51 -23.56 1.99
N ILE A 100 -27.22 -22.84 2.87
CA ILE A 100 -26.74 -21.55 3.42
C ILE A 100 -25.44 -21.73 4.24
N SER A 101 -25.36 -22.80 5.03
CA SER A 101 -24.18 -23.12 5.84
C SER A 101 -22.97 -23.37 4.94
N TYR A 102 -23.13 -24.17 3.88
CA TYR A 102 -22.11 -24.36 2.85
C TYR A 102 -21.75 -23.07 2.10
N SER A 103 -22.73 -22.25 1.70
CA SER A 103 -22.47 -20.96 1.04
C SER A 103 -21.61 -20.03 1.89
N ILE A 104 -21.85 -19.98 3.22
CA ILE A 104 -21.04 -19.20 4.17
C ILE A 104 -19.60 -19.71 4.21
N LEU A 105 -19.42 -21.03 4.33
CA LEU A 105 -18.08 -21.64 4.34
C LEU A 105 -17.32 -21.35 3.05
N ILE A 106 -17.94 -21.60 1.90
CA ILE A 106 -17.35 -21.42 0.57
C ILE A 106 -16.93 -19.96 0.37
N LYS A 107 -17.84 -19.01 0.62
CA LYS A 107 -17.53 -17.58 0.53
C LYS A 107 -16.36 -17.21 1.44
N GLY A 108 -16.41 -17.68 2.69
CA GLY A 108 -15.35 -17.44 3.68
C GLY A 108 -13.98 -17.96 3.27
N TYR A 109 -13.92 -19.19 2.79
CA TYR A 109 -12.68 -19.79 2.30
C TYR A 109 -12.15 -19.05 1.06
N MET A 110 -13.01 -18.67 0.12
CA MET A 110 -12.62 -17.90 -1.06
C MET A 110 -12.09 -16.51 -0.72
N ASP A 111 -12.75 -15.79 0.21
CA ASP A 111 -12.26 -14.50 0.71
C ASP A 111 -10.91 -14.62 1.44
N CYS A 112 -10.65 -15.77 2.08
CA CYS A 112 -9.38 -16.09 2.71
C CYS A 112 -8.35 -16.73 1.76
N ARG A 113 -8.63 -16.80 0.45
CA ARG A 113 -7.80 -17.43 -0.59
C ARG A 113 -7.50 -18.93 -0.36
N MET A 114 -8.33 -19.62 0.41
CA MET A 114 -8.22 -21.06 0.67
C MET A 114 -9.01 -21.86 -0.38
N ILE A 115 -8.57 -21.80 -1.63
CA ILE A 115 -9.33 -22.33 -2.78
C ILE A 115 -9.60 -23.84 -2.68
N ALA A 116 -8.62 -24.64 -2.25
CA ALA A 116 -8.79 -26.10 -2.13
C ALA A 116 -9.92 -26.48 -1.17
N LYS A 117 -9.97 -25.84 0.02
CA LYS A 117 -11.06 -26.08 0.99
C LYS A 117 -12.42 -25.64 0.47
N ALA A 118 -12.47 -24.56 -0.31
CA ALA A 118 -13.72 -24.12 -0.93
C ALA A 118 -14.21 -25.14 -1.99
N GLU A 119 -13.31 -25.72 -2.78
CA GLU A 119 -13.60 -26.79 -3.75
C GLU A 119 -14.10 -28.07 -3.05
N GLU A 120 -13.40 -28.51 -2.01
CA GLU A 120 -13.82 -29.66 -1.17
C GLU A 120 -15.22 -29.43 -0.58
N THR A 121 -15.47 -28.23 -0.05
CA THR A 121 -16.76 -27.86 0.54
C THR A 121 -17.89 -27.83 -0.50
N LEU A 122 -17.58 -27.39 -1.74
CA LEU A 122 -18.55 -27.42 -2.85
C LEU A 122 -18.82 -28.86 -3.30
N GLN A 123 -17.81 -29.73 -3.32
CA GLN A 123 -17.99 -31.14 -3.64
C GLN A 123 -18.84 -31.86 -2.59
N GLU A 124 -18.58 -31.60 -1.31
CA GLU A 124 -19.37 -32.10 -0.18
C GLU A 124 -20.84 -31.69 -0.29
N LEU A 125 -21.11 -30.43 -0.66
CA LEU A 125 -22.48 -29.96 -0.91
C LEU A 125 -23.19 -30.82 -1.97
N HIS A 126 -22.53 -31.11 -3.09
CA HIS A 126 -23.13 -31.92 -4.17
C HIS A 126 -23.27 -33.40 -3.79
N GLN A 127 -22.30 -33.96 -3.06
CA GLN A 127 -22.36 -35.35 -2.56
C GLN A 127 -23.55 -35.58 -1.62
N ASN A 128 -23.93 -34.55 -0.87
CA ASN A 128 -25.13 -34.57 -0.02
C ASN A 128 -26.43 -34.31 -0.80
N GLY A 129 -26.41 -34.34 -2.14
CA GLY A 129 -27.59 -34.18 -3.00
C GLY A 129 -28.15 -32.75 -3.02
N MET A 130 -27.43 -31.76 -2.50
CA MET A 130 -27.86 -30.36 -2.49
C MET A 130 -27.40 -29.65 -3.76
N GLN A 131 -28.20 -28.68 -4.23
CA GLN A 131 -27.83 -27.80 -5.33
C GLN A 131 -27.22 -26.51 -4.79
N ALA A 132 -26.09 -26.11 -5.37
CA ALA A 132 -25.47 -24.83 -5.05
C ALA A 132 -26.37 -23.69 -5.53
N ASN A 133 -26.57 -22.68 -4.67
CA ASN A 133 -27.33 -21.49 -5.03
C ASN A 133 -26.43 -20.45 -5.74
N ARG A 134 -27.06 -19.38 -6.22
CA ARG A 134 -26.39 -18.24 -6.86
C ARG A 134 -25.20 -17.72 -6.03
N VAL A 135 -25.40 -17.50 -4.73
CA VAL A 135 -24.35 -16.96 -3.84
C VAL A 135 -23.12 -17.86 -3.80
N THR A 136 -23.30 -19.18 -3.76
CA THR A 136 -22.21 -20.15 -3.78
C THR A 136 -21.38 -20.04 -5.07
N TYR A 137 -22.04 -20.11 -6.24
CA TYR A 137 -21.34 -20.02 -7.53
C TYR A 137 -20.67 -18.66 -7.74
N THR A 138 -21.36 -17.55 -7.45
CA THR A 138 -20.80 -16.20 -7.55
C THR A 138 -19.56 -16.03 -6.67
N SER A 139 -19.58 -16.58 -5.44
CA SER A 139 -18.42 -16.53 -4.52
C SER A 139 -17.24 -17.34 -5.06
N MET A 140 -17.49 -18.52 -5.62
CA MET A 140 -16.47 -19.36 -6.24
C MET A 140 -15.86 -18.69 -7.48
N ILE A 141 -16.69 -18.16 -8.38
CA ILE A 141 -16.25 -17.45 -9.59
C ILE A 141 -15.38 -16.25 -9.21
N SER A 142 -15.86 -15.39 -8.30
CA SER A 142 -15.10 -14.22 -7.84
C SER A 142 -13.76 -14.60 -7.21
N GLY A 143 -13.73 -15.62 -6.35
CA GLY A 143 -12.49 -16.09 -5.75
C GLY A 143 -11.52 -16.72 -6.76
N TYR A 144 -12.02 -17.44 -7.77
CA TYR A 144 -11.19 -17.96 -8.85
C TYR A 144 -10.56 -16.85 -9.70
N ILE A 145 -11.33 -15.82 -10.07
CA ILE A 145 -10.81 -14.66 -10.79
C ILE A 145 -9.71 -13.97 -9.97
N LYS A 146 -9.95 -13.72 -8.67
CA LYS A 146 -8.96 -13.15 -7.73
C LYS A 146 -7.72 -14.04 -7.57
N GLY A 147 -7.89 -15.37 -7.64
CA GLY A 147 -6.82 -16.36 -7.61
C GLY A 147 -6.14 -16.62 -8.97
N GLY A 148 -6.53 -15.89 -10.02
CA GLY A 148 -5.98 -16.04 -11.37
C GLY A 148 -6.36 -17.34 -12.09
N ARG A 149 -7.39 -18.06 -11.63
CA ARG A 149 -7.88 -19.35 -12.17
C ARG A 149 -9.11 -19.15 -13.07
N LEU A 150 -8.96 -18.38 -14.15
CA LEU A 150 -10.08 -17.98 -15.02
C LEU A 150 -10.78 -19.17 -15.68
N ASP A 151 -10.04 -20.21 -16.08
CA ASP A 151 -10.63 -21.40 -16.70
C ASP A 151 -11.63 -22.12 -15.80
N LYS A 152 -11.33 -22.21 -14.49
CA LYS A 152 -12.25 -22.79 -13.51
C LYS A 152 -13.48 -21.89 -13.31
N ALA A 153 -13.30 -20.58 -13.35
CA ALA A 153 -14.40 -19.62 -13.25
C ALA A 153 -15.35 -19.73 -14.44
N LEU A 154 -14.84 -19.86 -15.67
CA LEU A 154 -15.65 -20.05 -16.89
C LEU A 154 -16.41 -21.38 -16.86
N LYS A 155 -15.77 -22.47 -16.42
CA LYS A 155 -16.46 -23.77 -16.26
C LYS A 155 -17.63 -23.69 -15.27
N LEU A 156 -17.44 -23.04 -14.12
CA LEU A 156 -18.53 -22.84 -13.17
C LEU A 156 -19.62 -21.92 -13.74
N PHE A 157 -19.23 -20.90 -14.49
CA PHE A 157 -20.18 -20.02 -15.15
C PHE A 157 -21.09 -20.77 -16.12
N ASP A 158 -20.56 -21.71 -16.90
CA ASP A 158 -21.37 -22.53 -17.80
C ASP A 158 -22.37 -23.42 -17.05
N GLN A 159 -22.00 -23.91 -15.86
CA GLN A 159 -22.87 -24.71 -15.00
C GLN A 159 -24.01 -23.93 -14.33
N MET A 160 -23.91 -22.59 -14.23
CA MET A 160 -24.93 -21.78 -13.53
C MET A 160 -26.28 -21.71 -14.24
N GLY A 161 -26.38 -22.05 -15.53
CA GLY A 161 -27.63 -21.99 -16.29
C GLY A 161 -28.31 -20.61 -16.18
N GLU A 162 -29.54 -20.58 -15.66
CA GLU A 162 -30.36 -19.39 -15.46
C GLU A 162 -30.04 -18.59 -14.18
N LEU A 163 -29.11 -19.06 -13.33
CA LEU A 163 -28.69 -18.33 -12.13
C LEU A 163 -27.72 -17.17 -12.42
N LYS A 164 -27.35 -16.99 -13.70
CA LYS A 164 -26.43 -15.94 -14.15
C LYS A 164 -27.10 -14.58 -14.06
N ASP A 165 -26.39 -13.62 -13.49
CA ASP A 165 -26.86 -12.26 -13.31
C ASP A 165 -25.76 -11.26 -13.66
N THR A 166 -26.11 -9.97 -13.75
CA THR A 166 -25.18 -8.88 -14.11
C THR A 166 -23.88 -8.91 -13.32
N PHE A 167 -23.91 -9.17 -12.02
CA PHE A 167 -22.71 -9.20 -11.18
C PHE A 167 -21.72 -10.31 -11.59
N VAL A 168 -22.24 -11.50 -11.93
CA VAL A 168 -21.39 -12.63 -12.37
C VAL A 168 -20.77 -12.35 -13.74
N TYR A 169 -21.55 -11.78 -14.66
CA TYR A 169 -21.05 -11.30 -15.96
C TYR A 169 -19.93 -10.26 -15.77
N ASN A 170 -20.17 -9.23 -14.96
CA ASN A 170 -19.20 -8.16 -14.69
C ASN A 170 -17.88 -8.70 -14.13
N ALA A 171 -17.95 -9.64 -13.18
CA ALA A 171 -16.77 -10.26 -12.61
C ALA A 171 -15.93 -11.01 -13.66
N LEU A 172 -16.58 -11.79 -14.53
CA LEU A 172 -15.90 -12.54 -15.59
C LEU A 172 -15.34 -11.63 -16.67
N ILE A 173 -16.09 -10.60 -17.07
CA ILE A 173 -15.64 -9.58 -18.02
C ILE A 173 -14.38 -8.89 -17.47
N ASP A 174 -14.38 -8.42 -16.22
CA ASP A 174 -13.18 -7.86 -15.57
C ASP A 174 -11.99 -8.83 -15.56
N GLY A 175 -12.25 -10.12 -15.26
CA GLY A 175 -11.24 -11.17 -15.29
C GLY A 175 -10.63 -11.42 -16.68
N LEU A 176 -11.48 -11.47 -17.72
CA LEU A 176 -11.07 -11.65 -19.12
C LEU A 176 -10.30 -10.43 -19.64
N MET A 177 -10.76 -9.22 -19.31
CA MET A 177 -10.07 -7.98 -19.65
C MET A 177 -8.66 -7.94 -19.06
N LYS A 178 -8.48 -8.38 -17.80
CA LYS A 178 -7.15 -8.52 -17.16
C LYS A 178 -6.26 -9.57 -17.80
N LYS A 179 -6.83 -10.59 -18.47
CA LYS A 179 -6.11 -11.64 -19.20
C LYS A 179 -5.91 -11.34 -20.69
N LYS A 180 -6.33 -10.15 -21.16
CA LYS A 180 -6.31 -9.74 -22.59
C LYS A 180 -7.19 -10.59 -23.51
N GLU A 181 -8.20 -11.27 -22.96
CA GLU A 181 -9.16 -12.07 -23.73
C GLU A 181 -10.36 -11.21 -24.17
N PHE A 182 -10.08 -10.17 -24.97
CA PHE A 182 -11.06 -9.15 -25.37
C PHE A 182 -12.26 -9.71 -26.14
N ASP A 183 -12.02 -10.69 -27.01
CA ASP A 183 -13.07 -11.28 -27.85
C ASP A 183 -14.07 -12.06 -26.99
N LYS A 184 -13.59 -12.84 -26.03
CA LYS A 184 -14.44 -13.56 -25.08
C LYS A 184 -15.19 -12.60 -24.16
N ALA A 185 -14.56 -11.50 -23.74
CA ALA A 185 -15.24 -10.46 -22.96
C ALA A 185 -16.40 -9.84 -23.76
N SER A 186 -16.19 -9.56 -25.05
CA SER A 186 -17.22 -9.05 -25.95
C SER A 186 -18.36 -10.06 -26.15
N GLN A 187 -18.02 -11.33 -26.36
CA GLN A 187 -19.00 -12.42 -26.43
C GLN A 187 -19.85 -12.53 -25.16
N LEU A 188 -19.25 -12.38 -23.97
CA LEU A 188 -20.01 -12.37 -22.72
C LEU A 188 -20.97 -11.18 -22.60
N ILE A 189 -20.56 -10.00 -23.08
CA ILE A 189 -21.43 -8.81 -23.13
C ILE A 189 -22.62 -9.04 -24.06
N ASP A 190 -22.41 -9.69 -25.21
CA ASP A 190 -23.52 -9.96 -26.14
C ASP A 190 -24.43 -11.08 -25.62
N GLN A 191 -23.87 -12.12 -24.99
CA GLN A 191 -24.65 -13.13 -24.27
C GLN A 191 -25.50 -12.51 -23.14
N MET A 192 -24.96 -11.53 -22.42
CA MET A 192 -25.67 -10.80 -21.37
C MET A 192 -26.90 -10.09 -21.96
N LYS A 193 -26.74 -9.37 -23.08
CA LYS A 193 -27.85 -8.69 -23.78
C LYS A 193 -28.90 -9.65 -24.31
N LEU A 194 -28.48 -10.77 -24.91
CA LEU A 194 -29.40 -11.80 -25.43
C LEU A 194 -30.28 -12.42 -24.33
N ARG A 195 -29.80 -12.43 -23.08
CA ARG A 195 -30.57 -12.84 -21.90
C ARG A 195 -31.48 -11.74 -21.32
N GLY A 196 -31.55 -10.58 -21.95
CA GLY A 196 -32.30 -9.43 -21.44
C GLY A 196 -31.62 -8.71 -20.27
N LEU A 197 -30.35 -9.03 -19.96
CA LEU A 197 -29.54 -8.27 -19.01
C LEU A 197 -28.83 -7.14 -19.76
N SER A 198 -28.81 -5.93 -19.19
CA SER A 198 -28.15 -4.78 -19.82
C SER A 198 -26.82 -4.48 -19.14
N PRO A 199 -25.72 -4.28 -19.91
CA PRO A 199 -24.46 -3.79 -19.38
C PRO A 199 -24.68 -2.51 -18.57
N ASP A 200 -24.17 -2.48 -17.35
CA ASP A 200 -24.24 -1.35 -16.45
C ASP A 200 -22.94 -0.54 -16.44
N ILE A 201 -22.91 0.51 -15.62
CA ILE A 201 -21.72 1.36 -15.45
C ILE A 201 -20.51 0.51 -15.05
N ASP A 202 -20.67 -0.47 -14.16
CA ASP A 202 -19.58 -1.35 -13.72
C ASP A 202 -19.06 -2.24 -14.86
N THR A 203 -19.94 -2.71 -15.74
CA THR A 203 -19.57 -3.47 -16.94
C THR A 203 -18.68 -2.62 -17.85
N MET A 204 -19.16 -1.43 -18.22
CA MET A 204 -18.43 -0.50 -19.09
C MET A 204 -17.13 -0.05 -18.43
N THR A 205 -17.14 0.03 -17.09
CA THR A 205 -15.98 0.38 -16.28
C THR A 205 -14.82 -0.59 -16.46
N SER A 206 -15.11 -1.87 -16.28
CA SER A 206 -14.13 -2.94 -16.41
C SER A 206 -13.58 -3.03 -17.83
N VAL A 207 -14.41 -2.81 -18.85
CA VAL A 207 -13.98 -2.90 -20.25
C VAL A 207 -13.10 -1.71 -20.64
N ILE A 208 -13.52 -0.46 -20.35
CA ILE A 208 -12.72 0.74 -20.66
C ILE A 208 -11.35 0.67 -19.95
N SER A 209 -11.34 0.40 -18.64
CA SER A 209 -10.08 0.29 -17.89
C SER A 209 -9.20 -0.85 -18.39
N GLY A 210 -9.81 -1.97 -18.80
CA GLY A 210 -9.12 -3.11 -19.39
C GLY A 210 -8.46 -2.78 -20.73
N TYR A 211 -9.14 -2.06 -21.62
CA TYR A 211 -8.57 -1.63 -22.90
C TYR A 211 -7.41 -0.66 -22.70
N VAL A 212 -7.58 0.37 -21.86
CA VAL A 212 -6.54 1.35 -21.54
C VAL A 212 -5.28 0.68 -21.00
N LYS A 213 -5.41 -0.23 -20.02
CA LYS A 213 -4.27 -0.96 -19.42
C LYS A 213 -3.48 -1.79 -20.42
N HIS A 214 -4.09 -2.18 -21.53
CA HIS A 214 -3.47 -2.97 -22.58
C HIS A 214 -3.10 -2.15 -23.82
N GLY A 215 -3.13 -0.81 -23.72
CA GLY A 215 -2.74 0.10 -24.81
C GLY A 215 -3.79 0.27 -25.90
N ARG A 216 -4.97 -0.34 -25.77
CA ARG A 216 -6.10 -0.24 -26.71
C ARG A 216 -6.96 1.00 -26.45
N VAL A 217 -6.33 2.16 -26.35
CA VAL A 217 -6.98 3.41 -25.90
C VAL A 217 -8.05 3.89 -26.89
N LYS A 218 -7.87 3.66 -28.20
CA LYS A 218 -8.88 3.99 -29.22
C LYS A 218 -10.17 3.20 -29.03
N ASP A 219 -10.08 1.89 -28.80
CA ASP A 219 -11.25 1.05 -28.51
C ASP A 219 -11.94 1.49 -27.22
N ALA A 220 -11.17 1.90 -26.21
CA ALA A 220 -11.72 2.45 -24.96
C ALA A 220 -12.49 3.76 -25.19
N ALA A 221 -11.96 4.64 -26.05
CA ALA A 221 -12.59 5.90 -26.42
C ALA A 221 -13.90 5.70 -27.20
N GLU A 222 -13.91 4.82 -28.21
CA GLU A 222 -15.12 4.45 -28.94
C GLU A 222 -16.20 3.88 -28.01
N LEU A 223 -15.78 3.04 -27.04
CA LEU A 223 -16.68 2.49 -26.04
C LEU A 223 -17.24 3.57 -25.10
N LEU A 224 -16.46 4.59 -24.76
CA LEU A 224 -16.94 5.73 -23.99
C LEU A 224 -18.02 6.51 -24.75
N GLU A 225 -17.83 6.78 -26.05
CA GLU A 225 -18.87 7.45 -26.87
C GLU A 225 -20.18 6.66 -26.88
N LYS A 226 -20.09 5.34 -27.05
CA LYS A 226 -21.26 4.46 -26.94
C LYS A 226 -21.88 4.50 -25.55
N THR A 227 -21.05 4.56 -24.50
CA THR A 227 -21.53 4.70 -23.11
C THR A 227 -22.31 6.00 -22.96
N LYS A 228 -21.80 7.14 -23.45
CA LYS A 228 -22.49 8.45 -23.39
C LYS A 228 -23.90 8.40 -23.99
N SER A 229 -24.08 7.70 -25.11
CA SER A 229 -25.39 7.56 -25.76
C SER A 229 -26.40 6.71 -24.99
N THR A 230 -25.94 5.88 -24.04
CA THR A 230 -26.77 4.91 -23.32
C THR A 230 -26.91 5.21 -21.83
N MET A 231 -25.89 5.81 -21.21
CA MET A 231 -25.83 6.11 -19.77
C MET A 231 -24.81 7.23 -19.49
N LYS A 232 -24.95 7.95 -18.36
CA LYS A 232 -23.96 8.95 -17.94
C LYS A 232 -22.64 8.25 -17.55
N PRO A 233 -21.51 8.48 -18.26
CA PRO A 233 -20.25 7.86 -17.88
C PRO A 233 -19.76 8.38 -16.53
N ALA A 234 -19.07 7.52 -15.78
CA ALA A 234 -18.47 7.91 -14.52
C ALA A 234 -17.16 8.67 -14.75
N THR A 235 -16.82 9.62 -13.86
CA THR A 235 -15.60 10.44 -13.95
C THR A 235 -14.34 9.62 -14.16
N TRP A 236 -14.25 8.46 -13.51
CA TRP A 236 -13.08 7.58 -13.60
C TRP A 236 -12.89 6.98 -15.03
N MET A 237 -13.96 6.88 -15.85
CA MET A 237 -13.87 6.45 -17.26
C MET A 237 -13.06 7.47 -18.07
N TYR A 238 -13.40 8.76 -17.92
CA TYR A 238 -12.68 9.87 -18.55
C TYR A 238 -11.23 9.89 -18.09
N THR A 239 -10.96 9.86 -16.78
CA THR A 239 -9.58 9.92 -16.27
C THR A 239 -8.73 8.73 -16.74
N SER A 240 -9.33 7.55 -16.91
CA SER A 240 -8.67 6.38 -17.49
C SER A 240 -8.27 6.63 -18.96
N ILE A 241 -9.17 7.16 -19.78
CA ILE A 241 -8.91 7.44 -21.20
C ILE A 241 -7.91 8.58 -21.37
N ILE A 242 -8.06 9.66 -20.60
CA ILE A 242 -7.11 10.79 -20.55
C ILE A 242 -5.70 10.29 -20.25
N GLY A 243 -5.53 9.51 -19.18
CA GLY A 243 -4.25 8.91 -18.82
C GLY A 243 -3.73 7.95 -19.90
N GLY A 244 -4.63 7.20 -20.54
CA GLY A 244 -4.31 6.34 -21.69
C GLY A 244 -3.71 7.09 -22.87
N PHE A 245 -4.38 8.13 -23.36
CA PHE A 245 -3.91 8.95 -24.49
C PHE A 245 -2.63 9.71 -24.14
N ALA A 246 -2.57 10.29 -22.93
CA ALA A 246 -1.38 11.00 -22.46
C ALA A 246 -0.15 10.08 -22.42
N ASN A 247 -0.31 8.84 -21.94
CA ASN A 247 0.76 7.83 -21.93
C ASN A 247 1.26 7.47 -23.33
N GLN A 248 0.40 7.55 -24.34
CA GLN A 248 0.75 7.33 -25.75
C GLN A 248 1.30 8.58 -26.45
N GLY A 249 1.43 9.71 -25.74
CA GLY A 249 1.90 10.98 -26.28
C GLY A 249 0.84 11.76 -27.08
N HIS A 250 -0.42 11.32 -27.06
CA HIS A 250 -1.54 12.01 -27.72
C HIS A 250 -2.14 13.08 -26.78
N PHE A 251 -1.35 14.09 -26.44
CA PHE A 251 -1.71 15.11 -25.44
C PHE A 251 -2.94 15.95 -25.82
N GLU A 252 -3.06 16.35 -27.09
CA GLU A 252 -4.22 17.13 -27.56
C GLU A 252 -5.54 16.39 -27.34
N LYS A 253 -5.59 15.10 -27.72
CA LYS A 253 -6.76 14.25 -27.47
C LYS A 253 -7.03 14.07 -25.98
N ALA A 254 -5.98 13.94 -25.17
CA ALA A 254 -6.14 13.86 -23.73
C ALA A 254 -6.77 15.15 -23.16
N LYS A 255 -6.36 16.32 -23.67
CA LYS A 255 -6.90 17.63 -23.30
C LYS A 255 -8.36 17.80 -23.77
N GLU A 256 -8.71 17.33 -24.97
CA GLU A 256 -10.11 17.29 -25.44
C GLU A 256 -11.02 16.54 -24.45
N TYR A 257 -10.60 15.37 -23.98
CA TYR A 257 -11.37 14.61 -22.97
C TYR A 257 -11.40 15.25 -21.58
N VAL A 258 -10.38 16.05 -21.22
CA VAL A 258 -10.41 16.85 -19.99
C VAL A 258 -11.44 17.97 -20.09
N ASN A 259 -11.46 18.69 -21.22
CA ASN A 259 -12.44 19.75 -21.46
C ASN A 259 -13.87 19.17 -21.41
N GLU A 260 -14.09 18.02 -22.04
CA GLU A 260 -15.37 17.33 -21.98
C GLU A 260 -15.73 16.89 -20.54
N LEU A 261 -14.76 16.40 -19.76
CA LEU A 261 -14.98 16.06 -18.36
C LEU A 261 -15.43 17.29 -17.53
N ILE A 262 -14.87 18.45 -17.82
CA ILE A 262 -15.25 19.71 -17.16
C ILE A 262 -16.68 20.11 -17.54
N GLU A 263 -17.04 20.00 -18.81
CA GLU A 263 -18.41 20.29 -19.28
C GLU A 263 -19.45 19.38 -18.62
N VAL A 264 -19.14 18.08 -18.46
CA VAL A 264 -20.11 17.08 -17.96
C VAL A 264 -20.15 16.97 -16.43
N CYS A 265 -19.01 17.16 -15.76
CA CYS A 265 -18.87 16.92 -14.32
C CYS A 265 -18.36 18.12 -13.51
N GLY A 266 -17.89 19.19 -14.17
CA GLY A 266 -17.38 20.41 -13.53
C GLY A 266 -15.86 20.42 -13.32
N ALA A 267 -15.29 21.62 -13.20
CA ALA A 267 -13.85 21.84 -13.05
C ALA A 267 -13.23 21.17 -11.81
N SER A 268 -13.99 21.06 -10.71
CA SER A 268 -13.50 20.50 -9.44
C SER A 268 -13.10 19.03 -9.54
N VAL A 269 -13.62 18.27 -10.50
CA VAL A 269 -13.31 16.84 -10.68
C VAL A 269 -12.26 16.57 -11.75
N ALA A 270 -11.78 17.60 -12.44
CA ALA A 270 -10.87 17.47 -13.59
C ALA A 270 -9.39 17.40 -13.20
N ALA A 271 -9.01 17.79 -11.98
CA ALA A 271 -7.63 17.79 -11.50
C ALA A 271 -6.89 16.44 -11.71
N PRO A 272 -7.49 15.26 -11.42
CA PRO A 272 -6.85 13.97 -11.71
C PRO A 272 -6.58 13.74 -13.20
N GLY A 273 -7.41 14.29 -14.10
CA GLY A 273 -7.20 14.24 -15.55
C GLY A 273 -5.97 15.05 -15.96
N PHE A 274 -5.89 16.31 -15.55
CA PHE A 274 -4.71 17.15 -15.76
C PHE A 274 -3.44 16.54 -15.19
N ASN A 275 -3.48 16.05 -13.94
CA ASN A 275 -2.34 15.38 -13.29
C ASN A 275 -1.84 14.17 -14.11
N ALA A 276 -2.73 13.41 -14.74
CA ALA A 276 -2.34 12.31 -15.61
C ALA A 276 -1.62 12.79 -16.89
N ILE A 277 -2.07 13.91 -17.48
CA ILE A 277 -1.42 14.53 -18.64
C ILE A 277 -0.05 15.10 -18.23
N LEU A 278 0.04 15.87 -17.15
CA LEU A 278 1.29 16.42 -16.61
C LEU A 278 2.33 15.32 -16.36
N ALA A 279 1.93 14.24 -15.68
CA ALA A 279 2.82 13.11 -15.41
C ALA A 279 3.31 12.43 -16.70
N ALA A 280 2.51 12.42 -17.76
CA ALA A 280 2.91 11.89 -19.06
C ALA A 280 3.81 12.86 -19.84
N CYS A 281 3.55 14.16 -19.79
CA CYS A 281 4.41 15.21 -20.37
C CYS A 281 5.84 15.08 -19.83
N ILE A 282 5.99 14.95 -18.51
CA ILE A 282 7.29 14.81 -17.85
C ILE A 282 8.01 13.50 -18.21
N ARG A 283 7.27 12.40 -18.32
CA ARG A 283 7.85 11.11 -18.73
C ARG A 283 8.36 11.16 -20.18
N ASN A 284 7.63 11.81 -21.06
CA ASN A 284 7.95 11.98 -22.47
C ASN A 284 8.85 13.20 -22.77
N ASN A 285 9.37 13.87 -21.74
CA ASN A 285 10.22 15.05 -21.85
C ASN A 285 9.59 16.23 -22.63
N ARG A 286 8.26 16.39 -22.56
CA ARG A 286 7.47 17.45 -23.22
C ARG A 286 7.09 18.54 -22.22
N PHE A 287 8.07 19.32 -21.79
CA PHE A 287 7.90 20.24 -20.67
C PHE A 287 7.17 21.54 -20.99
N HIS A 288 7.25 22.05 -22.23
CA HIS A 288 6.42 23.19 -22.67
C HIS A 288 4.93 22.89 -22.49
N LEU A 289 4.49 21.69 -22.86
CA LEU A 289 3.10 21.29 -22.66
C LEU A 289 2.72 21.25 -21.17
N ALA A 290 3.69 20.97 -20.27
CA ALA A 290 3.40 20.95 -18.84
C ALA A 290 3.17 22.35 -18.27
N THR A 291 3.87 23.37 -18.77
CA THR A 291 3.62 24.77 -18.39
C THR A 291 2.31 25.27 -18.99
N ASP A 292 2.05 24.98 -20.26
CA ASP A 292 0.79 25.36 -20.93
C ASP A 292 -0.43 24.76 -20.21
N LEU A 293 -0.32 23.52 -19.73
CA LEU A 293 -1.38 22.85 -18.97
C LEU A 293 -1.67 23.51 -17.62
N LEU A 294 -0.71 24.20 -17.01
CA LEU A 294 -0.97 24.94 -15.76
C LEU A 294 -1.77 26.20 -16.03
N GLU A 295 -1.39 26.93 -17.07
CA GLU A 295 -2.16 28.09 -17.52
C GLU A 295 -3.59 27.66 -17.88
N ASP A 296 -3.75 26.50 -18.55
CA ASP A 296 -5.07 25.93 -18.83
C ASP A 296 -5.87 25.61 -17.55
N MET A 297 -5.23 24.99 -16.53
CA MET A 297 -5.88 24.70 -15.24
C MET A 297 -6.34 25.98 -14.55
N GLU A 298 -5.54 27.03 -14.57
CA GLU A 298 -5.88 28.35 -14.01
C GLU A 298 -7.05 28.99 -14.76
N LEU A 299 -6.99 29.03 -16.11
CA LEU A 299 -8.05 29.59 -16.96
C LEU A 299 -9.38 28.87 -16.77
N GLN A 300 -9.35 27.56 -16.53
CA GLN A 300 -10.54 26.73 -16.33
C GLN A 300 -10.98 26.63 -14.85
N ASN A 301 -10.32 27.36 -13.94
CA ASN A 301 -10.56 27.31 -12.49
C ASN A 301 -10.52 25.89 -11.91
N VAL A 302 -9.63 25.04 -12.44
CA VAL A 302 -9.38 23.70 -11.89
C VAL A 302 -8.46 23.86 -10.68
N PRO A 303 -8.82 23.32 -9.51
CA PRO A 303 -7.98 23.45 -8.33
C PRO A 303 -6.68 22.68 -8.53
N HIS A 304 -5.56 23.36 -8.32
CA HIS A 304 -4.26 22.71 -8.13
C HIS A 304 -4.31 21.93 -6.83
N ASP A 305 -3.79 20.70 -6.82
CA ASP A 305 -3.62 19.92 -5.60
C ASP A 305 -2.12 19.66 -5.32
N GLU A 306 -1.83 19.05 -4.17
CA GLU A 306 -0.46 18.67 -3.81
C GLU A 306 0.19 17.77 -4.89
N ILE A 307 -0.61 16.94 -5.56
CA ILE A 307 -0.14 16.02 -6.61
C ILE A 307 0.30 16.81 -7.85
N THR A 308 -0.43 17.87 -8.22
CA THR A 308 -0.08 18.76 -9.33
C THR A 308 1.31 19.37 -9.12
N TYR A 309 1.52 20.05 -7.99
CA TYR A 309 2.81 20.71 -7.70
C TYR A 309 3.97 19.71 -7.57
N ASN A 310 3.77 18.60 -6.85
CA ASN A 310 4.82 17.58 -6.70
C ASN A 310 5.23 16.98 -8.06
N THR A 311 4.27 16.77 -8.95
CA THR A 311 4.51 16.27 -10.30
C THR A 311 5.36 17.27 -11.09
N LEU A 312 5.03 18.56 -11.06
CA LEU A 312 5.79 19.62 -11.74
C LEU A 312 7.20 19.78 -11.20
N ILE A 313 7.36 19.83 -9.87
CA ILE A 313 8.67 19.94 -9.21
C ILE A 313 9.58 18.81 -9.70
N PHE A 314 9.07 17.57 -9.71
CA PHE A 314 9.82 16.43 -10.24
C PHE A 314 10.15 16.61 -11.73
N GLY A 315 9.22 17.15 -12.52
CA GLY A 315 9.41 17.48 -13.92
C GLY A 315 10.54 18.49 -14.18
N PHE A 316 10.49 19.64 -13.51
CA PHE A 316 11.46 20.73 -13.65
C PHE A 316 12.86 20.34 -13.14
N VAL A 317 12.92 19.52 -12.10
CA VAL A 317 14.19 18.92 -11.66
C VAL A 317 14.79 18.03 -12.75
N LYS A 318 13.96 17.23 -13.43
CA LYS A 318 14.41 16.32 -14.50
C LYS A 318 14.92 17.09 -15.73
N THR A 319 14.40 18.29 -16.01
CA THR A 319 14.88 19.17 -17.09
C THR A 319 16.11 19.98 -16.76
N LYS A 320 16.62 19.90 -15.52
CA LYS A 320 17.68 20.77 -15.03
C LYS A 320 17.26 22.26 -14.94
N GLN A 321 15.99 22.51 -14.62
CA GLN A 321 15.44 23.84 -14.35
C GLN A 321 15.00 23.94 -12.88
N PRO A 322 15.93 23.93 -11.92
CA PRO A 322 15.59 23.97 -10.49
C PRO A 322 14.90 25.27 -10.05
N GLU A 323 15.04 26.36 -10.81
CA GLU A 323 14.41 27.65 -10.52
C GLU A 323 12.88 27.56 -10.61
N LEU A 324 12.35 26.99 -11.70
CA LEU A 324 10.91 26.73 -11.86
C LEU A 324 10.38 25.73 -10.82
N ALA A 325 11.21 24.77 -10.40
CA ALA A 325 10.85 23.84 -9.33
C ALA A 325 10.71 24.56 -7.98
N LEU A 326 11.54 25.56 -7.69
CA LEU A 326 11.42 26.39 -6.48
C LEU A 326 10.20 27.31 -6.55
N GLU A 327 9.89 27.89 -7.70
CA GLU A 327 8.66 28.68 -7.90
C GLU A 327 7.39 27.83 -7.64
N CYS A 328 7.39 26.57 -8.10
CA CYS A 328 6.31 25.63 -7.80
C CYS A 328 6.21 25.31 -6.29
N LEU A 329 7.35 25.21 -5.60
CA LEU A 329 7.38 24.98 -4.15
C LEU A 329 6.84 26.20 -3.38
N GLU A 330 7.16 27.40 -3.82
CA GLU A 330 6.60 28.65 -3.26
C GLU A 330 5.09 28.76 -3.50
N SER A 331 4.63 28.39 -4.70
CA SER A 331 3.21 28.32 -5.02
C SER A 331 2.47 27.28 -4.16
N LEU A 332 3.10 26.12 -3.90
CA LEU A 332 2.56 25.11 -2.98
C LEU A 332 2.51 25.64 -1.53
N ARG A 333 3.49 26.43 -1.08
CA ARG A 333 3.46 27.10 0.24
C ARG A 333 2.33 28.10 0.39
N ALA A 334 2.02 28.84 -0.68
CA ALA A 334 0.93 29.81 -0.68
C ALA A 334 -0.47 29.15 -0.72
N SER A 335 -0.52 27.86 -1.05
CA SER A 335 -1.76 27.09 -1.16
C SER A 335 -2.27 26.57 0.20
N PRO A 336 -3.56 26.19 0.34
CA PRO A 336 -4.08 25.61 1.57
C PRO A 336 -3.61 24.17 1.84
N PHE A 337 -2.79 23.58 0.97
CA PHE A 337 -2.35 22.19 1.08
C PHE A 337 -1.17 22.05 2.04
N ARG A 338 -1.09 20.90 2.70
CA ARG A 338 0.08 20.57 3.52
C ARG A 338 1.24 20.18 2.62
N ILE A 339 2.35 20.88 2.75
CA ILE A 339 3.59 20.53 2.05
C ILE A 339 4.10 19.20 2.62
N SER A 340 4.51 18.30 1.74
CA SER A 340 5.13 17.04 2.11
C SER A 340 6.63 17.03 1.79
N LEU A 341 7.35 16.09 2.40
CA LEU A 341 8.77 15.88 2.13
C LEU A 341 9.04 15.64 0.63
N GLN A 342 8.07 15.08 -0.11
CA GLN A 342 8.17 14.78 -1.53
C GLN A 342 8.37 16.02 -2.41
N ALA A 343 7.95 17.21 -1.96
CA ALA A 343 8.19 18.45 -2.68
C ALA A 343 9.68 18.86 -2.63
N PHE A 344 10.38 18.53 -1.55
CA PHE A 344 11.79 18.93 -1.35
C PHE A 344 12.78 17.92 -1.91
N THR A 345 12.49 16.61 -1.81
CA THR A 345 13.43 15.54 -2.14
C THR A 345 13.99 15.64 -3.57
N PRO A 346 13.20 15.88 -4.64
CA PRO A 346 13.72 15.99 -5.99
C PRO A 346 14.71 17.15 -6.17
N ILE A 347 14.38 18.34 -5.62
CA ILE A 347 15.21 19.54 -5.73
C ILE A 347 16.52 19.35 -4.97
N MET A 348 16.45 18.75 -3.78
CA MET A 348 17.64 18.42 -2.99
C MET A 348 18.54 17.41 -3.72
N ASP A 349 17.95 16.36 -4.29
CA ASP A 349 18.68 15.35 -5.07
C ASP A 349 19.36 15.96 -6.31
N TYR A 350 18.74 16.96 -6.93
CA TYR A 350 19.34 17.71 -8.02
C TYR A 350 20.59 18.47 -7.57
N TYR A 351 20.49 19.27 -6.51
CA TYR A 351 21.66 20.02 -6.01
C TYR A 351 22.81 19.12 -5.58
N LEU A 352 22.51 17.98 -4.94
CA LEU A 352 23.52 17.01 -4.54
C LEU A 352 24.22 16.35 -5.73
N LYS A 353 23.49 16.11 -6.85
CA LYS A 353 24.11 15.62 -8.10
C LYS A 353 25.02 16.66 -8.77
N GLN A 354 24.75 17.94 -8.56
CA GLN A 354 25.55 19.05 -9.09
C GLN A 354 26.70 19.48 -8.14
N ASN A 355 26.98 18.71 -7.08
CA ASN A 355 27.95 19.06 -6.03
C ASN A 355 27.70 20.47 -5.43
N ARG A 356 26.43 20.82 -5.21
CA ARG A 356 26.02 22.06 -4.53
C ARG A 356 25.51 21.73 -3.13
N LEU A 357 26.39 21.24 -2.26
CA LEU A 357 26.04 20.83 -0.90
C LEU A 357 25.43 21.98 -0.06
N SER A 358 25.92 23.20 -0.20
CA SER A 358 25.38 24.38 0.50
C SER A 358 23.91 24.65 0.18
N ALA A 359 23.52 24.55 -1.09
CA ALA A 359 22.13 24.72 -1.51
C ALA A 359 21.23 23.59 -0.98
N ALA A 360 21.71 22.35 -0.99
CA ALA A 360 20.99 21.21 -0.42
C ALA A 360 20.81 21.35 1.11
N MET A 361 21.81 21.87 1.82
CA MET A 361 21.72 22.17 3.25
C MET A 361 20.71 23.28 3.55
N LYS A 362 20.62 24.31 2.70
CA LYS A 362 19.58 25.33 2.82
C LYS A 362 18.18 24.72 2.72
N LEU A 363 17.96 23.84 1.74
CA LEU A 363 16.68 23.11 1.63
C LEU A 363 16.38 22.23 2.84
N LEU A 364 17.39 21.58 3.44
CA LEU A 364 17.18 20.82 4.67
C LEU A 364 16.71 21.72 5.82
N GLN A 365 17.28 22.92 5.95
CA GLN A 365 16.84 23.87 6.96
C GLN A 365 15.42 24.36 6.71
N GLU A 366 15.03 24.55 5.44
CA GLU A 366 13.65 24.85 5.09
C GLU A 366 12.70 23.71 5.46
N VAL A 367 13.04 22.44 5.15
CA VAL A 367 12.25 21.26 5.57
C VAL A 367 12.02 21.25 7.08
N ILE A 368 13.07 21.51 7.87
CA ILE A 368 13.00 21.58 9.33
C ILE A 368 12.13 22.76 9.79
N GLY A 369 12.24 23.92 9.13
CA GLY A 369 11.45 25.12 9.41
C GLY A 369 9.95 24.94 9.17
N GLU A 370 9.58 24.14 8.16
CA GLU A 370 8.19 23.74 7.88
C GLU A 370 7.64 22.71 8.89
N GLY A 371 8.45 22.27 9.87
CA GLY A 371 8.07 21.25 10.84
C GLY A 371 8.01 19.83 10.28
N LEU A 372 8.59 19.59 9.11
CA LEU A 372 8.70 18.27 8.51
C LEU A 372 9.87 17.51 9.13
N VAL A 373 9.70 16.20 9.33
CA VAL A 373 10.76 15.32 9.81
C VAL A 373 11.49 14.73 8.60
N PRO A 374 12.78 15.07 8.37
CA PRO A 374 13.54 14.48 7.28
C PRO A 374 13.74 12.97 7.52
N ASP A 375 13.67 12.18 6.45
CA ASP A 375 13.83 10.74 6.53
C ASP A 375 15.30 10.30 6.45
N GLN A 376 15.55 9.02 6.71
CA GLN A 376 16.90 8.44 6.63
C GLN A 376 17.51 8.58 5.22
N TYR A 377 16.69 8.59 4.16
CA TYR A 377 17.15 8.70 2.78
C TYR A 377 17.85 10.05 2.51
N ILE A 378 17.27 11.16 2.96
CA ILE A 378 17.86 12.50 2.81
C ILE A 378 19.24 12.58 3.49
N PHE A 379 19.35 12.07 4.72
CA PHE A 379 20.62 12.08 5.45
C PHE A 379 21.70 11.19 4.80
N VAL A 380 21.34 10.03 4.25
CA VAL A 380 22.28 9.21 3.45
C VAL A 380 22.84 10.02 2.27
N ARG A 381 21.98 10.71 1.53
CA ARG A 381 22.39 11.47 0.33
C ARG A 381 23.26 12.68 0.68
N LEU A 382 22.95 13.38 1.76
CA LEU A 382 23.72 14.53 2.25
C LEU A 382 25.10 14.10 2.79
N THR A 383 25.17 13.05 3.61
CA THR A 383 26.44 12.54 4.14
C THR A 383 27.37 12.01 3.03
N GLN A 384 26.81 11.36 2.01
CA GLN A 384 27.56 10.97 0.81
C GLN A 384 28.11 12.16 0.03
N ALA A 385 27.39 13.29 -0.01
CA ALA A 385 27.87 14.52 -0.65
C ALA A 385 28.95 15.21 0.20
N CYS A 386 28.81 15.25 1.52
CA CYS A 386 29.86 15.72 2.45
C CYS A 386 31.18 14.98 2.22
N TRP A 387 31.13 13.67 2.02
CA TRP A 387 32.30 12.87 1.69
C TRP A 387 33.01 13.36 0.43
N ARG A 388 32.27 13.60 -0.68
CA ARG A 388 32.88 14.02 -1.95
C ARG A 388 33.61 15.36 -1.84
N GLU A 389 33.08 16.27 -1.03
CA GLU A 389 33.65 17.60 -0.81
C GLU A 389 34.69 17.62 0.33
N GLY A 390 34.68 16.64 1.24
CA GLY A 390 35.53 16.60 2.44
C GLY A 390 35.14 17.63 3.50
N ASN A 391 33.90 18.12 3.51
CA ASN A 391 33.44 19.20 4.39
C ASN A 391 32.92 18.65 5.73
N VAL A 392 33.77 18.73 6.75
CA VAL A 392 33.53 18.17 8.09
C VAL A 392 32.58 19.04 8.92
N ASN A 393 32.61 20.37 8.73
CA ASN A 393 31.72 21.28 9.46
C ASN A 393 30.24 21.00 9.12
N ILE A 394 29.94 20.73 7.84
CA ILE A 394 28.59 20.35 7.43
C ILE A 394 28.23 18.96 7.95
N LEU A 395 29.20 18.04 8.03
CA LEU A 395 28.98 16.72 8.60
C LEU A 395 28.53 16.81 10.07
N ASP A 396 29.18 17.63 10.90
CA ASP A 396 28.78 17.82 12.30
C ASP A 396 27.35 18.36 12.41
N GLN A 397 26.98 19.32 11.55
CA GLN A 397 25.62 19.85 11.52
C GLN A 397 24.58 18.77 11.14
N LEU A 398 24.93 17.87 10.21
CA LEU A 398 24.07 16.75 9.83
C LEU A 398 23.89 15.75 10.96
N LEU A 399 24.98 15.41 11.66
CA LEU A 399 24.94 14.46 12.78
C LEU A 399 24.10 15.01 13.94
N TYR A 400 24.24 16.30 14.26
CA TYR A 400 23.38 16.98 15.23
C TYR A 400 21.89 16.90 14.84
N ASN A 401 21.57 17.15 13.56
CA ASN A 401 20.20 17.04 13.08
C ASN A 401 19.68 15.59 13.15
N MET A 402 20.51 14.59 12.81
CA MET A 402 20.12 13.19 12.91
C MET A 402 19.79 12.78 14.35
N GLU A 403 20.59 13.22 15.32
CA GLU A 403 20.33 12.98 16.74
C GLU A 403 19.03 13.64 17.20
N LYS A 404 18.84 14.92 16.84
CA LYS A 404 17.62 15.69 17.15
C LYS A 404 16.34 15.00 16.64
N PHE A 405 16.38 14.40 15.45
CA PHE A 405 15.24 13.71 14.85
C PHE A 405 15.23 12.20 15.10
N SER A 406 16.14 11.68 15.92
CA SER A 406 16.27 10.24 16.22
C SER A 406 16.36 9.36 14.97
N VAL A 407 17.07 9.84 13.94
CA VAL A 407 17.25 9.11 12.68
C VAL A 407 18.33 8.04 12.87
N PRO A 408 18.03 6.75 12.64
CA PRO A 408 19.00 5.69 12.86
C PRO A 408 20.12 5.74 11.83
N TYR A 409 21.33 5.38 12.26
CA TYR A 409 22.45 5.17 11.35
C TYR A 409 22.25 3.87 10.57
N ASN A 410 22.72 3.84 9.32
CA ASN A 410 22.86 2.62 8.53
C ASN A 410 24.32 2.50 8.04
N HIS A 411 24.65 1.36 7.42
CA HIS A 411 26.00 1.12 6.90
C HIS A 411 26.48 2.23 5.97
N SER A 412 25.64 2.73 5.06
CA SER A 412 26.00 3.78 4.12
C SER A 412 26.34 5.12 4.79
N ILE A 413 25.64 5.47 5.89
CA ILE A 413 25.93 6.68 6.66
C ILE A 413 27.28 6.54 7.38
N CYS A 414 27.50 5.44 8.10
CA CYS A 414 28.76 5.18 8.80
C CYS A 414 29.96 5.20 7.83
N GLU A 415 29.79 4.59 6.65
CA GLU A 415 30.77 4.56 5.59
C GLU A 415 31.06 5.96 5.01
N ALA A 416 30.02 6.75 4.75
CA ALA A 416 30.17 8.13 4.28
C ALA A 416 30.87 9.03 5.31
N ILE A 417 30.55 8.88 6.60
CA ILE A 417 31.22 9.61 7.69
C ILE A 417 32.72 9.34 7.67
N MET A 418 33.12 8.07 7.72
CA MET A 418 34.56 7.69 7.76
C MET A 418 35.30 8.16 6.52
N ARG A 419 34.67 8.07 5.34
CA ARG A 419 35.28 8.58 4.11
C ARG A 419 35.39 10.10 4.08
N THR A 420 34.43 10.81 4.67
CA THR A 420 34.51 12.28 4.84
C THR A 420 35.71 12.64 5.70
N CYS A 421 35.92 11.93 6.82
CA CYS A 421 37.06 12.15 7.69
C CYS A 421 38.40 11.93 6.97
N ALA A 422 38.51 10.83 6.20
CA ALA A 422 39.70 10.52 5.42
C ALA A 422 40.08 11.63 4.42
N ARG A 423 39.08 12.23 3.77
CA ARG A 423 39.28 13.28 2.76
C ARG A 423 39.46 14.66 3.38
N GLY A 424 38.77 14.95 4.47
CA GLY A 424 38.83 16.20 5.23
C GLY A 424 40.10 16.37 6.08
N LYS A 425 40.97 15.34 6.15
CA LYS A 425 42.21 15.32 6.95
C LYS A 425 41.98 15.66 8.43
N VAL A 426 40.92 15.09 9.00
CA VAL A 426 40.55 15.28 10.40
C VAL A 426 41.51 14.52 11.31
N ASP A 427 41.73 14.99 12.53
CA ASP A 427 42.59 14.31 13.50
C ASP A 427 42.05 12.93 13.93
N SER A 428 42.96 12.07 14.39
CA SER A 428 42.65 10.70 14.80
C SER A 428 41.64 10.61 15.95
N ASN A 429 41.61 11.59 16.88
CA ASN A 429 40.68 11.56 18.00
C ASN A 429 39.24 11.80 17.54
N THR A 430 39.04 12.69 16.57
CA THR A 430 37.73 12.94 15.97
C THR A 430 37.25 11.75 15.14
N VAL A 431 38.13 11.04 14.43
CA VAL A 431 37.76 9.77 13.77
C VAL A 431 37.25 8.74 14.77
N LEU A 432 37.94 8.60 15.91
CA LEU A 432 37.53 7.70 16.99
C LEU A 432 36.22 8.13 17.67
N SER A 433 35.96 9.44 17.79
CA SER A 433 34.71 9.93 18.39
C SER A 433 33.49 9.59 17.52
N TYR A 434 33.58 9.75 16.20
CA TYR A 434 32.52 9.31 15.28
C TYR A 434 32.35 7.79 15.28
N PHE A 435 33.43 7.01 15.34
CA PHE A 435 33.30 5.56 15.39
C PHE A 435 32.56 5.09 16.65
N ARG A 436 32.80 5.76 17.79
CA ARG A 436 32.10 5.47 19.05
C ARG A 436 30.60 5.81 19.02
N SER A 437 30.16 6.76 18.18
CA SER A 437 28.75 7.11 18.07
C SER A 437 27.92 6.11 17.24
N PHE A 438 28.57 5.14 16.59
CA PHE A 438 27.87 4.18 15.74
C PHE A 438 27.05 3.14 16.55
N PRO A 439 25.84 2.80 16.09
CA PRO A 439 24.99 1.83 16.76
C PRO A 439 25.61 0.44 16.91
N SER A 440 25.40 -0.18 18.07
CA SER A 440 25.96 -1.50 18.40
C SER A 440 25.34 -2.69 17.70
N ASN A 441 24.20 -2.47 17.04
CA ASN A 441 23.46 -3.48 16.28
C ASN A 441 23.88 -3.58 14.80
N LEU A 442 24.71 -2.67 14.29
CA LEU A 442 25.23 -2.72 12.92
C LEU A 442 26.47 -3.62 12.85
N LYS A 443 26.51 -4.55 11.88
CA LYS A 443 27.66 -5.44 11.66
C LYS A 443 28.56 -4.91 10.55
N PHE A 444 29.76 -4.47 10.88
CA PHE A 444 30.66 -3.91 9.88
C PHE A 444 31.35 -4.98 9.02
N THR A 445 31.59 -4.66 7.74
CA THR A 445 32.34 -5.52 6.83
C THR A 445 33.84 -5.42 7.11
N SER A 446 34.60 -6.45 6.75
CA SER A 446 36.06 -6.47 6.85
C SER A 446 36.70 -5.25 6.17
N ASP A 447 36.22 -4.93 4.97
CA ASP A 447 36.72 -3.80 4.17
C ASP A 447 36.50 -2.45 4.88
N PHE A 448 35.37 -2.28 5.57
CA PHE A 448 35.10 -1.05 6.30
C PHE A 448 36.05 -0.88 7.49
N VAL A 449 36.33 -1.95 8.23
CA VAL A 449 37.22 -1.87 9.39
C VAL A 449 38.67 -1.63 8.94
N LEU A 450 39.13 -2.32 7.90
CA LEU A 450 40.46 -2.07 7.30
C LEU A 450 40.59 -0.62 6.81
N PHE A 451 39.55 -0.09 6.19
CA PHE A 451 39.53 1.31 5.75
C PHE A 451 39.69 2.29 6.92
N VAL A 452 39.04 2.07 8.07
CA VAL A 452 39.23 2.92 9.25
C VAL A 452 40.66 2.80 9.81
N THR A 453 41.23 1.60 9.81
CA THR A 453 42.63 1.38 10.20
C THR A 453 43.60 2.15 9.31
N GLU A 454 43.38 2.17 7.99
CA GLU A 454 44.19 2.95 7.03
C GLU A 454 44.12 4.47 7.28
N ILE A 455 42.95 4.98 7.68
CA ILE A 455 42.81 6.40 8.03
C ILE A 455 43.70 6.71 9.23
N LEU A 456 43.61 5.91 10.29
CA LEU A 456 44.33 6.15 11.54
C LEU A 456 45.86 5.97 11.39
N THR A 457 46.31 5.05 10.54
CA THR A 457 47.75 4.85 10.26
C THR A 457 48.36 6.02 9.49
N LYS A 458 47.62 6.66 8.57
CA LYS A 458 48.11 7.84 7.83
C LYS A 458 48.43 9.05 8.72
N HIS A 459 47.83 9.13 9.92
CA HIS A 459 48.08 10.20 10.87
C HIS A 459 49.27 9.93 11.81
N SER A 460 49.99 8.81 11.64
CA SER A 460 51.14 8.40 12.46
C SER A 460 50.86 8.35 13.98
N ASP A 461 49.60 8.16 14.37
CA ASP A 461 49.17 8.14 15.77
C ASP A 461 48.96 6.69 16.26
N THR A 462 50.03 6.11 16.80
CA THR A 462 50.07 4.76 17.34
C THR A 462 49.16 4.58 18.57
N ALA A 463 48.90 5.65 19.33
CA ALA A 463 47.98 5.63 20.47
C ALA A 463 46.53 5.51 20.01
N SER A 464 46.15 6.22 18.95
CA SER A 464 44.82 6.11 18.35
C SER A 464 44.55 4.75 17.71
N LEU A 465 45.54 4.14 17.05
CA LEU A 465 45.43 2.76 16.54
C LEU A 465 45.22 1.75 17.68
N THR A 466 45.98 1.88 18.78
CA THR A 466 45.83 1.03 19.95
C THR A 466 44.44 1.17 20.58
N ASN A 467 43.91 2.40 20.65
CA ASN A 467 42.55 2.66 21.11
C ASN A 467 41.49 2.09 20.17
N PHE A 468 41.70 2.15 18.86
CA PHE A 468 40.80 1.55 17.87
C PHE A 468 40.73 0.02 18.02
N VAL A 469 41.87 -0.64 18.17
CA VAL A 469 41.95 -2.09 18.43
C VAL A 469 41.20 -2.47 19.71
N ARG A 470 41.31 -1.67 20.79
CA ARG A 470 40.53 -1.88 22.02
C ARG A 470 39.02 -1.76 21.77
N LEU A 471 38.59 -0.71 21.05
CA LEU A 471 37.18 -0.54 20.68
C LEU A 471 36.64 -1.72 19.86
N LEU A 472 37.45 -2.31 18.96
CA LEU A 472 37.06 -3.49 18.19
C LEU A 472 37.00 -4.77 19.03
N LYS A 473 37.86 -4.92 20.05
CA LYS A 473 37.83 -6.06 20.99
C LYS A 473 36.53 -6.10 21.79
N ASP A 474 36.11 -4.93 22.28
CA ASP A 474 34.93 -4.76 23.11
C ASP A 474 33.62 -4.67 22.29
N SER A 475 33.72 -4.50 20.96
CA SER A 475 32.58 -4.32 20.09
C SER A 475 32.04 -5.65 19.53
N PRO A 476 30.79 -6.07 19.85
CA PRO A 476 30.17 -7.26 19.26
C PRO A 476 29.92 -7.14 17.72
N GLN A 477 30.28 -6.00 17.12
CA GLN A 477 29.98 -5.60 15.75
C GLN A 477 30.98 -6.12 14.70
N CYS A 478 32.11 -6.70 15.11
CA CYS A 478 33.24 -7.05 14.23
C CYS A 478 33.56 -8.57 14.24
N PRO A 479 33.56 -9.27 13.10
CA PRO A 479 33.93 -10.69 12.99
C PRO A 479 35.35 -10.96 13.52
N LYS A 480 35.58 -12.13 14.15
CA LYS A 480 36.88 -12.49 14.75
C LYS A 480 38.03 -12.38 13.74
N ASP A 481 37.81 -12.79 12.51
CA ASP A 481 38.82 -12.81 11.44
C ASP A 481 39.30 -11.39 11.09
N VAL A 482 38.42 -10.39 11.21
CA VAL A 482 38.73 -8.97 10.97
C VAL A 482 39.52 -8.37 12.13
N ARG A 483 39.21 -8.78 13.36
CA ARG A 483 39.96 -8.35 14.55
C ARG A 483 41.42 -8.80 14.47
N VAL A 484 41.65 -10.04 14.06
CA VAL A 484 43.00 -10.60 13.87
C VAL A 484 43.76 -9.83 12.79
N ALA A 485 43.13 -9.56 11.63
CA ALA A 485 43.77 -8.81 10.55
C ALA A 485 44.17 -7.38 10.95
N VAL A 486 43.34 -6.68 11.74
CA VAL A 486 43.65 -5.33 12.23
C VAL A 486 44.73 -5.34 13.31
N GLU A 487 44.75 -6.35 14.19
CA GLU A 487 45.80 -6.53 15.18
C GLU A 487 47.16 -6.81 14.54
N GLU A 488 47.21 -7.67 13.53
CA GLU A 488 48.43 -7.97 12.75
C GLU A 488 48.92 -6.72 11.99
N HIS A 489 48.02 -5.97 11.35
CA HIS A 489 48.35 -4.73 10.66
C HIS A 489 48.88 -3.64 11.60
N THR A 490 48.31 -3.54 12.81
CA THR A 490 48.75 -2.58 13.83
C THR A 490 50.13 -2.96 14.39
N LYS A 491 50.38 -4.26 14.63
CA LYS A 491 51.70 -4.76 15.06
C LYS A 491 52.80 -4.49 14.03
N ALA A 492 52.49 -4.67 12.74
CA ALA A 492 53.43 -4.40 11.65
C ALA A 492 53.80 -2.91 11.52
N GLN A 493 52.89 -2.00 11.86
CA GLN A 493 53.07 -0.54 11.74
C GLN A 493 53.71 0.11 12.97
N CYS A 494 53.41 -0.36 14.19
CA CYS A 494 53.98 0.18 15.43
C CYS A 494 55.45 -0.24 15.65
N GLY A 495 55.94 -1.22 14.88
CA GLY A 495 57.17 -1.96 15.19
C GLY A 495 57.01 -2.74 16.49
N ASP A 496 57.76 -3.83 16.65
CA ASP A 496 57.91 -4.49 17.95
C ASP A 496 58.58 -3.50 18.94
N LYS A 497 57.77 -2.63 19.55
CA LYS A 497 58.12 -1.89 20.76
C LYS A 497 57.40 -2.53 21.94
N GLU A 498 57.55 -3.84 22.06
CA GLU A 498 57.43 -4.55 23.33
C GLU A 498 58.72 -5.36 23.52
N SER A 499 59.74 -4.69 24.05
CA SER A 499 60.85 -5.30 24.76
C SER A 499 61.12 -4.50 26.02
#